data_AF-A0A0Q4BJM6-F1
#
_entry.id   AF-A0A0Q4BJM6-F1
#
_cell.length_a   1.000
_cell.length_b   1.000
_cell.length_c   1.000
_cell.angle_alpha   90.00
_cell.angle_beta   90.00
_cell.angle_gamma   90.00
#
_symmetry.space_group_name_H-M   'P 1'
#
loop_
_entity.id
_entity.type
_entity.pdbx_description
1 polymer ?
#
loop_
_entity_poly.entity_id
_entity_poly.type
_entity_poly.pdbx_seq_one_letter_code
_entity_poly.pdbx_strand_id
1 'polypeptide(L)' 'MEIKAILTTVYQALQEKGYNPINQIVGYILSEDPTYITNHNNARALIRKADRDELLQTLVRYYLTH' A
#
# COMPACT_ATOMS: atom_id res chain seq x y z
N MET A 1 4.06 -13.23 2.31
CA MET A 1 3.22 -13.36 1.09
C MET A 1 1.98 -12.48 1.17
N GLU A 2 1.37 -12.36 2.34
CA GLU A 2 0.15 -11.56 2.57
C GLU A 2 0.32 -10.06 2.26
N ILE A 3 1.38 -9.41 2.78
CA ILE A 3 1.64 -7.97 2.52
C ILE A 3 1.81 -7.68 1.02
N LYS A 4 2.52 -8.54 0.29
CA LYS A 4 2.69 -8.39 -1.17
C LYS A 4 1.35 -8.44 -1.89
N ALA A 5 0.46 -9.35 -1.50
CA ALA A 5 -0.88 -9.45 -2.09
C ALA A 5 -1.71 -8.19 -1.79
N ILE A 6 -1.73 -7.72 -0.54
CA ILE A 6 -2.41 -6.49 -0.14
C ILE A 6 -1.90 -5.29 -0.96
N LEU A 7 -0.59 -5.08 -1.01
CA LEU A 7 0.00 -3.97 -1.77
C LEU A 7 -0.29 -4.09 -3.27
N THR A 8 -0.31 -5.29 -3.82
CA THR A 8 -0.66 -5.51 -5.24
C THR A 8 -2.11 -5.12 -5.50
N THR A 9 -3.05 -5.53 -4.65
CA THR A 9 -4.46 -5.14 -4.79
C THR A 9 -4.64 -3.62 -4.65
N VAL A 10 -3.96 -2.99 -3.70
CA VAL A 10 -4.01 -1.53 -3.53
C VAL A 10 -3.44 -0.81 -4.74
N TYR A 11 -2.31 -1.28 -5.26
CA TYR A 11 -1.67 -0.71 -6.45
C TYR A 11 -2.60 -0.74 -7.66
N GLN A 12 -3.19 -1.90 -7.95
CA GLN A 12 -4.15 -2.07 -9.05
C GLN A 12 -5.39 -1.19 -8.87
N ALA A 13 -5.97 -1.17 -7.67
CA ALA A 13 -7.14 -0.33 -7.39
C ALA A 13 -6.87 1.16 -7.60
N LEU A 14 -5.66 1.64 -7.26
CA LEU A 14 -5.23 3.01 -7.51
C LEU A 14 -5.03 3.29 -9.00
N GLN A 15 -4.42 2.37 -9.75
CA GLN A 15 -4.26 2.49 -11.21
C GLN A 15 -5.61 2.55 -11.93
N GLU A 16 -6.54 1.66 -11.59
CA GLU A 16 -7.88 1.59 -12.18
C GLU A 16 -8.69 2.88 -11.97
N LYS A 17 -8.38 3.63 -10.90
CA LYS A 17 -9.00 4.93 -10.60
C LYS A 17 -8.21 6.12 -11.13
N GLY A 18 -7.10 5.90 -11.83
CA GLY A 18 -6.27 6.95 -12.41
C GLY A 18 -5.40 7.71 -11.41
N TYR A 19 -5.20 7.16 -10.20
CA TYR A 19 -4.24 7.73 -9.24
C TYR A 19 -2.82 7.25 -9.55
N ASN A 20 -1.82 8.02 -9.12
CA ASN A 20 -0.44 7.53 -9.06
C ASN A 20 -0.29 6.61 -7.83
N PRO A 21 -0.16 5.28 -8.00
CA PRO A 21 -0.23 4.37 -6.86
C PRO A 21 0.93 4.55 -5.88
N ILE A 22 2.13 4.83 -6.39
CA ILE A 22 3.33 4.99 -5.56
C ILE A 22 3.19 6.21 -4.65
N ASN A 23 2.80 7.36 -5.21
CA ASN A 23 2.61 8.58 -4.42
C ASN A 23 1.54 8.39 -3.33
N GLN A 24 0.44 7.71 -3.65
CA GLN A 24 -0.64 7.47 -2.71
C GLN A 24 -0.25 6.48 -1.60
N ILE A 25 0.45 5.39 -1.94
CA ILE A 25 0.95 4.43 -0.94
C ILE A 25 1.98 5.10 -0.03
N VAL A 26 2.91 5.90 -0.57
CA VAL A 26 3.89 6.66 0.23
C VAL A 26 3.17 7.66 1.15
N GLY A 27 2.20 8.41 0.61
CA GLY A 27 1.39 9.35 1.40
C GLY A 27 0.67 8.66 2.56
N TYR A 28 0.07 7.49 2.31
CA TYR A 28 -0.57 6.68 3.35
C TYR A 28 0.43 6.19 4.41
N ILE A 29 1.58 5.64 4.01
CA ILE A 29 2.58 5.12 4.95
C ILE A 29 3.08 6.22 5.91
N LEU A 30 3.31 7.43 5.39
CA LEU A 30 3.83 8.57 6.17
C LEU A 30 2.78 9.22 7.08
N SER A 31 1.52 9.28 6.63
CA SER A 31 0.47 10.05 7.32
C SER A 31 -0.55 9.21 8.09
N GLU A 32 -0.65 7.92 7.79
CA GLU A 32 -1.75 7.01 8.17
C GLU A 32 -3.13 7.43 7.67
N ASP A 33 -3.23 8.51 6.87
CA ASP A 33 -4.50 9.03 6.41
C ASP A 33 -5.08 8.08 5.32
N PRO A 34 -6.19 7.38 5.60
CA PRO A 34 -6.75 6.43 4.66
C PRO A 34 -7.33 7.09 3.40
N THR A 35 -7.47 8.42 3.35
CA THR A 35 -7.96 9.15 2.18
C THR A 35 -7.04 9.05 0.97
N TYR A 36 -5.74 8.80 1.19
CA TYR A 36 -4.79 8.50 0.11
C TYR A 36 -5.16 7.22 -0.67
N ILE A 37 -5.86 6.28 -0.03
CA ILE A 37 -6.20 5.00 -0.63
C ILE A 37 -7.67 4.99 -1.04
N THR A 38 -7.94 4.60 -2.28
CA THR A 38 -9.31 4.46 -2.78
C THR A 38 -10.07 3.33 -2.08
N ASN A 39 -11.40 3.45 -1.97
CA ASN A 39 -12.27 2.35 -1.52
C ASN A 39 -12.49 1.28 -2.61
N HIS A 40 -12.06 1.55 -3.85
CA HIS A 40 -12.19 0.61 -4.96
C HIS A 40 -11.53 -0.73 -4.66
N ASN A 41 -12.17 -1.83 -5.07
CA ASN A 41 -11.73 -3.20 -4.81
C ASN A 41 -11.37 -3.48 -3.33
N ASN A 42 -12.02 -2.79 -2.39
CA ASN A 42 -11.77 -2.90 -0.96
C ASN A 42 -10.33 -2.53 -0.53
N ALA A 43 -9.58 -1.80 -1.37
CA ALA A 43 -8.17 -1.50 -1.15
C ALA A 43 -7.90 -0.79 0.18
N ARG A 44 -8.72 0.22 0.53
CA ARG A 44 -8.61 0.94 1.80
C ARG A 44 -8.80 0.03 3.03
N ALA A 45 -9.72 -0.93 2.98
CA ALA A 45 -9.91 -1.83 4.11
C ALA A 45 -8.78 -2.87 4.20
N LEU A 46 -8.26 -3.34 3.06
CA LEU A 46 -7.15 -4.28 3.00
C LEU A 46 -5.86 -3.69 3.56
N ILE A 47 -5.49 -2.48 3.14
CA ILE A 47 -4.23 -1.87 3.59
C ILE A 47 -4.23 -1.52 5.07
N ARG A 48 -5.40 -1.20 5.64
CA ARG A 48 -5.57 -0.97 7.09
C ARG A 48 -5.39 -2.23 7.95
N LYS A 49 -5.42 -3.42 7.34
CA LYS A 49 -5.15 -4.70 8.02
C LYS A 49 -3.67 -5.07 7.97
N ALA A 50 -2.89 -4.44 7.09
CA ALA A 50 -1.45 -4.70 7.02
C ALA A 50 -0.76 -4.08 8.24
N ASP A 51 0.13 -4.85 8.86
CA ASP A 51 1.06 -4.29 9.85
C ASP A 51 2.04 -3.37 9.11
N ARG A 52 2.00 -2.08 9.47
CA ARG A 52 2.81 -1.06 8.82
C ARG A 52 4.30 -1.22 9.12
N ASP A 53 4.64 -1.66 10.32
CA ASP A 53 6.04 -1.84 10.72
C ASP A 53 6.63 -3.05 9.97
N GLU A 54 5.85 -4.13 9.84
CA GLU A 54 6.23 -5.27 9.00
C GLU A 54 6.41 -4.86 7.53
N LEU A 55 5.49 -4.03 7.00
CA LEU A 55 5.58 -3.49 5.65
C LEU A 55 6.87 -2.67 5.46
N LEU A 56 7.14 -1.70 6.33
CA LEU A 56 8.33 -0.86 6.24
C LEU A 56 9.62 -1.67 6.34
N GLN A 57 9.72 -2.60 7.29
CA GLN A 57 10.88 -3.46 7.40
C GLN A 57 11.07 -4.34 6.16
N THR A 58 9.98 -4.83 5.56
CA THR A 58 10.03 -5.61 4.32
C THR A 58 10.56 -4.77 3.16
N LEU A 59 10.10 -3.53 3.02
CA LEU A 59 10.57 -2.60 1.97
C LEU A 59 12.07 -2.30 2.12
N VAL A 60 12.53 -1.99 3.34
CA VAL A 60 13.94 -1.71 3.62
C VAL A 60 14.81 -2.93 3.36
N ARG A 61 14.41 -4.11 3.86
CA ARG A 61 15.13 -5.37 3.62
C ARG A 61 15.23 -5.66 2.13
N TYR A 62 14.14 -5.51 1.38
CA TYR A 62 14.12 -5.75 -0.06
C TYR A 62 15.09 -4.82 -0.79
N TYR A 63 15.06 -3.51 -0.52
CA TYR A 63 15.93 -2.52 -1.16
C TYR A 63 17.43 -2.76 -0.92
N LEU A 64 17.80 -3.32 0.22
CA LEU A 64 19.20 -3.61 0.55
C LEU A 64 19.70 -4.95 0.01
N THR A 65 18.81 -5.83 -0.44
CA THR A 65 19.15 -7.22 -0.78
C THR A 65 18.82 -7.61 -2.22
N HIS A 66 18.19 -6.72 -2.99
CA HIS A 66 17.79 -6.90 -4.39
C HIS A 66 18.11 -5.64 -5.19
#